data_AF-A0A937BV54-F1
#
_entry.id   AF-A0A937BV54-F1
#
_cell.length_a   1.000
_cell.length_b   1.000
_cell.length_c   1.000
_cell.angle_alpha   90.00
_cell.angle_beta   90.00
_cell.angle_gamma   90.00
#
_symmetry.space_group_name_H-M   'P 1'
#
loop_
_entity.id
_entity.type
_entity.pdbx_description
1 polymer ?
#
loop_
_entity_poly.entity_id
_entity_poly.type
_entity_poly.pdbx_seq_one_letter_code
_entity_poly.pdbx_strand_id
1 'polypeptide(L)'
;MKKATVKATILKTERIKSDISYTIQLSNSSDQLAFFLNPQITISGEEVMPAFWSHNYITLTKGESIVITVKCPAVLINGKSPKLSVSGWNVALTEQYVPSK
;
A
#
# COMPACT_ATOMS: atom_id res chain seq x y z
N MET A 1 -9.19 -2.09 21.40
CA MET A 1 -7.80 -2.51 21.10
C MET A 1 -6.94 -1.25 20.98
N LYS A 2 -5.68 -1.25 21.44
CA LYS A 2 -4.78 -0.11 21.23
C LYS A 2 -4.46 0.03 19.74
N LYS A 3 -4.28 1.26 19.27
CA LYS A 3 -3.92 1.52 17.87
C LYS A 3 -2.47 1.09 17.59
N ALA A 4 -2.24 0.54 16.42
CA ALA A 4 -0.91 0.27 15.88
C ALA A 4 -0.54 1.33 14.84
N THR A 5 0.77 1.50 14.61
CA THR A 5 1.31 2.43 13.62
C THR A 5 2.10 1.65 12.58
N VAL A 6 1.74 1.82 11.31
CA VAL A 6 2.42 1.17 10.19
C VAL A 6 3.04 2.25 9.31
N LYS A 7 4.31 2.07 8.95
CA LYS A 7 5.01 2.89 7.98
C LYS A 7 5.04 2.14 6.64
N ALA A 8 4.71 2.84 5.56
CA ALA A 8 4.85 2.32 4.21
C ALA A 8 6.01 3.02 3.49
N THR A 9 6.90 2.25 2.88
CA THR A 9 8.01 2.78 2.08
C THR A 9 7.93 2.21 0.67
N ILE A 10 7.92 3.07 -0.34
CA ILE A 10 8.01 2.64 -1.74
C ILE A 10 9.46 2.30 -2.04
N LEU A 11 9.76 1.02 -2.28
CA LEU A 11 11.10 0.54 -2.58
C LEU A 11 11.44 0.64 -4.06
N LYS A 12 10.45 0.38 -4.93
CA LYS A 12 10.64 0.33 -6.38
C LYS A 12 9.36 0.68 -7.11
N THR A 13 9.50 1.36 -8.24
CA THR A 13 8.43 1.59 -9.22
C THR A 13 8.92 1.13 -10.59
N GLU A 14 8.12 0.34 -11.29
CA GLU A 14 8.48 -0.22 -12.59
C GLU A 14 7.32 -0.19 -13.56
N ARG A 15 7.61 0.05 -14.83
CA ARG A 15 6.65 -0.14 -15.91
C ARG A 15 6.87 -1.50 -16.55
N ILE A 16 5.83 -2.34 -16.53
CA ILE A 16 5.85 -3.70 -17.07
C ILE A 16 4.79 -3.79 -18.15
N LYS A 17 5.20 -3.71 -19.42
CA LYS A 17 4.27 -3.65 -20.57
C LYS A 17 3.24 -2.51 -20.40
N SER A 18 1.96 -2.87 -20.28
CA SER A 18 0.83 -1.96 -20.09
C SER A 18 0.57 -1.59 -18.63
N ASP A 19 1.29 -2.18 -17.68
CA ASP A 19 1.06 -2.04 -16.24
C ASP A 19 2.18 -1.23 -15.57
N ILE A 20 1.84 -0.62 -14.44
CA ILE A 20 2.79 -0.07 -13.48
C ILE A 20 2.77 -0.93 -12.21
N SER A 21 3.96 -1.20 -11.68
CA SER A 21 4.18 -2.06 -10.52
C SER A 21 4.88 -1.26 -9.42
N TYR A 22 4.36 -1.35 -8.20
CA TYR A 22 5.01 -0.78 -7.01
C TYR A 22 5.44 -1.88 -6.07
N THR A 23 6.69 -1.86 -5.65
CA THR A 23 7.21 -2.69 -4.55
C THR A 23 7.25 -1.84 -3.29
N ILE A 24 6.56 -2.30 -2.25
CA ILE A 24 6.25 -1.54 -1.05
C ILE A 24 6.68 -2.35 0.17
N GLN A 25 7.42 -1.73 1.08
CA GLN A 25 7.65 -2.29 2.40
C GLN A 25 6.65 -1.71 3.41
N LEU A 26 5.88 -2.57 4.06
CA LEU A 26 5.08 -2.21 5.23
C LEU A 26 5.84 -2.63 6.48
N SER A 27 5.93 -1.74 7.46
CA SER A 27 6.65 -1.98 8.72
C SER A 27 5.81 -1.52 9.89
N ASN A 28 5.58 -2.41 10.86
CA ASN A 28 4.91 -2.04 12.11
C ASN A 28 5.92 -1.42 13.08
N SER A 29 5.88 -0.09 13.19
CA SER A 29 6.76 0.69 14.06
C SER A 29 6.22 0.87 15.48
N SER A 30 5.13 0.18 15.82
CA SER A 30 4.49 0.26 17.14
C SER A 30 4.66 -1.02 17.96
N ASP A 31 4.35 -0.91 19.26
CA ASP A 31 4.37 -2.05 20.18
C ASP A 31 3.10 -2.92 20.13
N GLN A 32 2.15 -2.60 19.25
CA GLN A 32 0.87 -3.29 19.14
C GLN A 32 0.83 -4.15 17.88
N LEU A 33 0.07 -5.24 17.89
CA LEU A 33 -0.22 -6.01 16.68
C LEU A 33 -0.95 -5.11 15.67
N ALA A 34 -0.41 -4.96 14.47
CA ALA A 34 -1.08 -4.27 13.38
C ALA A 34 -1.94 -5.29 12.62
N PHE A 35 -3.24 -5.27 12.84
CA PHE A 35 -4.14 -6.35 12.42
C PHE A 35 -4.89 -6.01 11.13
N PHE A 36 -4.88 -6.97 10.20
CA PHE A 36 -5.71 -6.97 8.98
C PHE A 36 -5.53 -5.71 8.11
N LEU A 37 -4.28 -5.42 7.77
CA LEU A 37 -3.88 -4.31 6.92
C LEU A 37 -4.41 -4.51 5.50
N ASN A 38 -5.11 -3.49 4.99
CA ASN A 38 -5.66 -3.41 3.65
C ASN A 38 -4.97 -2.28 2.88
N PRO A 39 -3.86 -2.56 2.18
CA PRO A 39 -3.22 -1.58 1.31
C PRO A 39 -4.02 -1.42 0.01
N GLN A 40 -4.19 -0.18 -0.45
CA GLN A 40 -4.93 0.18 -1.66
C GLN A 40 -4.17 1.24 -2.45
N ILE A 41 -4.32 1.23 -3.78
CA ILE A 41 -3.93 2.38 -4.61
C ILE A 41 -5.20 3.20 -4.85
N THR A 42 -5.19 4.47 -4.46
CA THR A 42 -6.36 5.36 -4.59
C THR A 42 -6.05 6.57 -5.46
N ILE A 43 -7.07 7.10 -6.14
CA ILE A 43 -7.02 8.36 -6.88
C ILE A 43 -8.28 9.14 -6.49
N SER A 44 -8.10 10.36 -6.00
CA SER A 44 -9.21 11.20 -5.50
C SER A 44 -10.10 10.50 -4.46
N GLY A 45 -9.51 9.61 -3.65
CA GLY A 45 -10.23 8.85 -2.61
C GLY A 45 -10.88 7.55 -3.10
N GLU A 46 -10.88 7.26 -4.39
CA GLU A 46 -11.43 6.02 -4.95
C GLU A 46 -10.34 5.01 -5.23
N GLU A 47 -10.60 3.73 -4.95
CA GLU A 47 -9.68 2.64 -5.24
C GLU A 47 -9.52 2.42 -6.75
N VAL A 48 -8.27 2.29 -7.19
CA VAL A 48 -7.94 1.93 -8.57
C VAL A 48 -8.17 0.43 -8.74
N MET A 49 -9.03 0.08 -9.69
CA MET A 49 -9.31 -1.31 -10.05
C MET A 49 -9.15 -1.53 -11.56
N PRO A 50 -8.61 -2.69 -12.01
CA PRO A 50 -8.09 -3.76 -11.17
C PRO A 50 -6.71 -3.41 -10.56
N ALA A 51 -6.45 -3.93 -9.36
CA ALA A 51 -5.15 -3.88 -8.69
C ALA A 51 -4.77 -5.28 -8.18
N PHE A 52 -3.65 -5.82 -8.66
CA PHE A 52 -3.20 -7.17 -8.33
C PHE A 52 -2.11 -7.12 -7.27
N TRP A 53 -2.50 -7.37 -6.03
CA TRP A 53 -1.62 -7.40 -4.87
C TRP A 53 -1.01 -8.78 -4.65
N SER A 54 0.26 -8.83 -4.24
CA SER A 54 0.88 -10.09 -3.80
C SER A 54 0.35 -10.57 -2.45
N HIS A 55 -0.09 -9.64 -1.59
CA HIS A 55 -0.69 -9.91 -0.29
C HIS A 55 -1.70 -8.81 0.03
N ASN A 56 -2.80 -9.18 0.67
CA ASN A 56 -3.80 -8.29 1.25
C ASN A 56 -4.22 -8.84 2.62
N TYR A 57 -4.84 -8.01 3.46
CA TYR A 57 -5.29 -8.38 4.80
C TYR A 57 -4.16 -8.91 5.70
N ILE A 58 -3.02 -8.23 5.65
CA ILE A 58 -1.77 -8.63 6.30
C ILE A 58 -1.84 -8.34 7.79
N THR A 59 -1.24 -9.19 8.63
CA THR A 59 -1.03 -8.88 10.04
C THR A 59 0.47 -8.80 10.33
N LEU A 60 0.91 -7.75 11.03
CA LEU A 60 2.31 -7.54 11.40
C LEU A 60 2.44 -7.42 12.92
N THR A 61 3.31 -8.24 13.51
CA THR A 61 3.72 -8.14 14.91
C THR A 61 4.65 -6.94 15.16
N LYS A 62 5.03 -6.68 16.42
CA LYS A 62 5.90 -5.56 16.79
C LYS A 62 7.24 -5.66 16.05
N GLY A 63 7.61 -4.61 15.31
CA GLY A 63 8.87 -4.53 14.57
C GLY A 63 8.91 -5.35 13.29
N GLU A 64 7.86 -6.11 12.99
CA GLU A 64 7.80 -6.93 11.78
C GLU A 64 7.62 -6.05 10.54
N SER A 65 8.20 -6.51 9.44
CA SER A 65 8.06 -5.88 8.13
C SER A 65 7.81 -6.92 7.06
N ILE A 66 7.06 -6.52 6.03
CA ILE A 66 6.80 -7.34 4.84
C ILE A 66 7.03 -6.48 3.59
N VAL A 67 7.50 -7.12 2.52
CA VAL A 67 7.55 -6.51 1.19
C VAL A 67 6.41 -7.07 0.36
N ILE A 68 5.59 -6.17 -0.18
CA ILE A 68 4.45 -6.48 -1.03
C ILE A 68 4.60 -5.79 -2.38
N THR A 69 3.84 -6.27 -3.35
CA THR A 69 3.82 -5.70 -4.70
C THR A 69 2.39 -5.51 -5.14
N VAL A 70 2.10 -4.42 -5.83
CA VAL A 70 0.83 -4.21 -6.53
C VAL A 70 1.09 -3.87 -7.98
N LYS A 71 0.29 -4.46 -8.87
CA LYS A 71 0.27 -4.14 -10.31
C LYS A 71 -1.07 -3.56 -10.70
N CYS A 72 -1.04 -2.40 -11.36
CA CYS A 72 -2.23 -1.71 -11.87
C CYS A 72 -2.02 -1.37 -13.36
N PRO A 73 -3.09 -1.30 -14.17
CA PRO A 73 -2.98 -0.80 -15.54
C PRO A 73 -2.44 0.63 -15.56
N ALA A 74 -1.34 0.86 -16.30
CA ALA A 74 -0.67 2.17 -16.33
C ALA A 74 -1.58 3.27 -16.89
N VAL A 75 -2.53 2.93 -17.77
CA VAL A 75 -3.54 3.87 -18.30
C VAL A 75 -4.43 4.47 -17.21
N LEU A 76 -4.65 3.75 -16.10
CA LEU A 76 -5.45 4.24 -14.98
C LEU A 76 -4.65 5.16 -14.05
N ILE A 77 -3.32 5.10 -14.10
CA ILE A 77 -2.41 5.77 -13.17
C ILE A 77 -1.71 6.99 -13.81
N ASN A 78 -1.29 6.89 -15.06
CA ASN A 78 -0.43 7.88 -15.72
C ASN A 78 -1.08 9.27 -15.74
N GLY A 79 -0.30 10.28 -15.34
CA GLY A 79 -0.75 11.68 -15.37
C GLY A 79 -1.77 12.04 -14.28
N LYS A 80 -2.08 11.11 -13.38
CA LYS A 80 -2.90 11.34 -12.20
C LYS A 80 -2.02 11.43 -10.94
N SER A 81 -2.66 11.63 -9.80
CA SER A 81 -2.02 11.73 -8.48
C SER A 81 -2.38 10.52 -7.61
N PRO A 82 -1.89 9.31 -7.93
CA PRO A 82 -2.17 8.11 -7.15
C PRO A 82 -1.55 8.19 -5.76
N LYS A 83 -2.24 7.60 -4.80
CA LYS A 83 -1.77 7.44 -3.43
C LYS A 83 -1.79 5.98 -3.04
N LEU A 84 -0.79 5.56 -2.27
CA LEU A 84 -0.88 4.36 -1.47
C LEU A 84 -1.63 4.71 -0.19
N SER A 85 -2.81 4.12 -0.03
CA SER A 85 -3.61 4.11 1.19
C SER A 85 -3.29 2.83 1.97
N VAL A 86 -3.00 2.93 3.25
CA VAL A 86 -2.87 1.79 4.16
C VAL A 86 -3.77 2.03 5.36
N SER A 87 -4.70 1.12 5.57
CA SER A 87 -5.59 1.07 6.73
C SER A 87 -5.61 -0.35 7.30
N GLY A 88 -6.15 -0.52 8.50
CA GLY A 88 -6.36 -1.83 9.09
C GLY A 88 -7.32 -1.75 10.26
N TRP A 89 -7.64 -2.88 10.88
CA TRP A 89 -8.62 -2.94 11.97
C TRP A 89 -8.32 -1.98 13.12
N ASN A 90 -7.05 -1.90 13.52
CA ASN A 90 -6.56 -1.01 14.56
C ASN A 90 -5.48 -0.04 14.08
N VAL A 91 -5.41 0.21 12.77
CA VAL A 91 -4.45 1.14 12.15
C VAL A 91 -5.23 2.24 11.44
N ALA A 92 -4.99 3.49 11.83
CA ALA A 92 -5.62 4.63 11.18
C ALA A 92 -5.20 4.71 9.71
N LEU A 93 -6.08 5.24 8.85
CA LEU A 93 -5.77 5.47 7.45
C LEU A 93 -4.53 6.36 7.33
N THR A 94 -3.54 5.85 6.60
CA THR A 94 -2.34 6.58 6.20
C THR A 94 -2.28 6.63 4.69
N GLU A 95 -1.94 7.79 4.14
CA GLU A 95 -1.82 7.99 2.70
C GLU A 95 -0.47 8.59 2.34
N GLN A 96 0.11 8.15 1.23
CA GLN A 96 1.26 8.80 0.62
C GLN A 96 1.18 8.74 -0.90
N TYR A 97 1.67 9.77 -1.58
CA TYR A 97 1.74 9.76 -3.04
C TYR A 97 2.70 8.67 -3.53
N VAL A 98 2.33 8.02 -4.64
CA VAL A 98 3.21 7.11 -5.38
C VAL A 98 3.54 7.69 -6.76
N PRO A 99 4.69 7.37 -7.35
CA PRO A 99 5.05 7.88 -8.66
C PRO A 99 4.02 7.46 -9.73
N SER A 100 3.59 8.38 -10.59
CA SER A 100 2.65 8.09 -11.68
C SER A 100 3.31 7.92 -13.04
N LYS A 101 4.65 7.95 -13.11
CA LYS A 101 5.48 7.77 -14.31
C LYS A 101 6.79 7.08 -13.96
#